data_AF-A0A942HCJ8-F1
#
_entry.id   AF-A0A942HCJ8-F1
#
_cell.length_a   1.000
_cell.length_b   1.000
_cell.length_c   1.000
_cell.angle_alpha   90.00
_cell.angle_beta   90.00
_cell.angle_gamma   90.00
#
_symmetry.space_group_name_H-M   'P 1'
#
loop_
_entity.id
_entity.type
_entity.pdbx_description
1 polymer ?
#
loop_
_entity_poly.entity_id
_entity_poly.type
_entity_poly.pdbx_seq_one_letter_code
_entity_poly.pdbx_strand_id
1 'polypeptide(L)' 'MLILLIILVVLMFGAAPIFPYSRGWGYYPTGGLGLIAVIILIVLLMGGGLRF' A
#
# COMPACT_ATOMS: atom_id res chain seq x y z
N MET A 1 10.86 24.13 10.50
CA MET A 1 9.61 24.89 10.25
C MET A 1 8.84 24.33 9.05
N LEU A 2 9.44 24.30 7.85
CA LEU A 2 8.78 23.83 6.62
C LEU A 2 8.39 22.34 6.65
N ILE A 3 9.24 21.48 7.22
CA ILE A 3 8.99 20.05 7.40
C ILE A 3 7.75 19.75 8.27
N LEU A 4 7.55 20.51 9.36
CA LEU A 4 6.39 20.33 10.24
C LEU A 4 5.08 20.64 9.50
N LEU A 5 5.13 21.64 8.62
CA LEU A 5 4.01 22.06 7.78
C LEU A 5 3.67 20.99 6.73
N ILE A 6 4.68 20.38 6.11
CA ILE A 6 4.49 19.25 5.18
C ILE A 6 3.84 18.06 5.89
N ILE A 7 4.33 17.69 7.07
CA ILE A 7 3.79 16.57 7.86
C ILE A 7 2.32 16.81 8.23
N LEU A 8 1.98 18.03 8.66
CA LEU A 8 0.61 18.39 9.01
C LEU A 8 -0.33 18.27 7.81
N VAL A 9 0.10 18.75 6.64
CA VAL A 9 -0.66 18.65 5.39
C VAL A 9 -0.87 17.19 4.98
N VAL A 10 0.18 16.35 5.06
CA VAL A 10 0.09 14.91 4.77
C VAL A 10 -0.89 14.20 5.71
N LEU A 11 -0.86 14.51 7.01
CA LEU A 11 -1.79 13.95 7.98
C LEU A 11 -3.24 14.37 7.72
N MET A 12 -3.48 15.63 7.31
CA MET A 12 -4.82 16.10 6.95
C MET A 12 -5.37 15.34 5.72
N PHE A 13 -4.55 15.11 4.69
CA PHE A 13 -4.98 14.36 3.50
C PHE A 13 -5.11 12.85 3.74
N GLY A 14 -4.27 12.26 4.60
CA GLY A 14 -4.32 10.84 4.96
C GLY A 14 -5.43 10.48 5.96
N ALA A 15 -5.83 11.42 6.82
CA ALA A 15 -6.92 11.25 7.78
C ALA A 15 -8.30 11.66 7.21
N ALA A 16 -8.31 12.49 6.16
CA ALA A 16 -9.54 12.81 5.47
C ALA A 16 -10.06 11.58 4.69
N PRO A 17 -11.35 11.22 4.81
CA PRO A 17 -11.94 10.11 4.06
C PRO A 17 -12.22 10.51 2.60
N ILE A 18 -11.28 11.23 1.96
CA ILE A 18 -11.31 11.61 0.54
C ILE A 18 -11.00 10.39 -0.35
N PHE A 19 -10.32 9.38 0.22
CA PHE A 19 -10.23 8.04 -0.36
C PHE A 19 -11.23 7.11 0.35
N PRO A 20 -12.42 6.84 -0.22
CA PRO A 20 -13.37 5.88 0.36
C PRO A 20 -12.93 4.43 0.14
N TYR A 21 -11.64 4.16 -0.04
CA TYR A 21 -11.12 2.80 -0.16
C TYR A 21 -10.71 2.22 1.20
N SER A 22 -10.45 3.04 2.22
CA SER A 22 -9.97 2.58 3.54
C SER A 22 -11.02 1.88 4.41
N ARG A 23 -12.25 1.66 3.91
CA ARG A 23 -13.27 0.80 4.56
C ARG A 23 -13.41 -0.59 3.93
N GLY A 24 -12.59 -0.93 2.93
CA GLY A 24 -12.67 -2.20 2.20
C GLY A 24 -11.38 -3.03 2.17
N TRP A 25 -10.29 -2.62 2.85
CA TRP A 25 -9.06 -3.42 2.97
C TRP A 25 -9.11 -4.39 4.17
N GLY A 26 -10.22 -4.37 4.93
CA GLY A 26 -10.51 -5.33 5.97
C GLY A 26 -10.95 -6.68 5.39
N TYR A 27 -10.00 -7.62 5.31
CA TYR A 27 -10.24 -9.05 5.54
C TYR A 27 -11.20 -9.83 4.61
N TYR A 28 -11.36 -9.48 3.32
CA TYR A 28 -11.93 -10.38 2.29
C TYR A 28 -11.41 -10.03 0.89
N PRO A 29 -11.43 -10.97 -0.09
CA PRO A 29 -10.26 -11.68 -0.60
C PRO A 29 -9.24 -10.86 -1.44
N THR A 30 -9.44 -9.56 -1.66
CA THR A 30 -8.58 -8.74 -2.55
C THR A 30 -7.34 -8.16 -1.86
N GLY A 31 -7.38 -7.89 -0.56
CA GLY A 31 -6.20 -7.42 0.20
C GLY A 31 -5.08 -8.45 0.28
N GLY A 32 -5.44 -9.73 0.43
CA GLY A 32 -4.48 -10.85 0.35
C GLY A 32 -3.91 -11.00 -1.06
N LEU A 33 -4.73 -10.86 -2.10
CA LEU A 33 -4.28 -10.90 -3.49
C LEU A 33 -3.31 -9.77 -3.83
N GLY A 34 -3.56 -8.56 -3.34
CA GLY A 34 -2.64 -7.42 -3.50
C GLY A 34 -1.29 -7.69 -2.82
N LEU A 35 -1.31 -8.23 -1.60
CA LEU A 35 -0.09 -8.61 -0.89
C LEU A 35 0.68 -9.73 -1.63
N ILE A 36 -0.02 -10.75 -2.12
CA ILE A 36 0.57 -11.85 -2.91
C ILE A 36 1.20 -11.31 -4.20
N ALA A 37 0.52 -10.41 -4.92
CA ALA A 37 1.04 -9.81 -6.15
C ALA A 37 2.33 -9.01 -5.89
N VAL A 38 2.38 -8.25 -4.78
CA VAL A 38 3.59 -7.52 -4.36
C VAL A 38 4.74 -8.48 -4.03
N ILE A 39 4.45 -9.57 -3.31
CA ILE A 39 5.46 -10.60 -2.99
C ILE A 39 6.03 -11.22 -4.28
N ILE A 40 5.17 -11.60 -5.22
CA ILE A 40 5.59 -12.17 -6.52
C ILE A 40 6.47 -11.17 -7.29
N LEU A 41 6.09 -9.89 -7.30
CA LEU A 41 6.85 -8.85 -7.99
C LEU A 41 8.25 -8.69 -7.38
N ILE A 42 8.37 -8.71 -6.06
CA ILE A 42 9.65 -8.65 -5.35
C ILE A 42 10.52 -9.86 -5.72
N VAL A 43 9.95 -11.07 -5.69
CA VAL A 43 10.66 -12.31 -6.05
C VAL A 43 11.16 -12.26 -7.50
N LEU A 44 10.33 -11.80 -8.44
CA LEU A 44 10.67 -11.67 -9.86
C LEU A 44 11.81 -10.65 -10.08
N LEU A 45 11.74 -9.51 -9.40
CA LEU A 45 12.72 -8.41 -9.55
C LEU A 45 14.06 -8.70 -8.85
N MET A 46 14.07 -9.50 -7.77
CA MET A 46 15.29 -9.93 -7.08
C MET A 46 16.05 -11.05 -7.80
N GLY A 47 15.67 -11.38 -9.05
CA GLY A 47 16.33 -12.41 -9.86
C GLY A 47 15.83 -13.82 -9.60
N GLY A 48 14.66 -13.96 -8.97
CA GLY A 48 13.97 -15.23 -8.75
C GLY A 48 13.47 -15.81 -10.08
N GLY A 49 14.33 -16.59 -10.74
CA GLY A 49 13.87 -17.59 -11.68
C GLY A 49 12.94 -18.54 -10.93
N LEU A 50 11.64 -18.43 -11.18
CA LEU A 50 10.63 -19.40 -10.77
C LEU A 50 10.92 -20.72 -11.50
N ARG A 51 11.94 -21.43 -11.03
CA ARG A 51 12.32 -22.78 -11.46
C ARG A 51 11.41 -23.74 -10.70
N PHE A 52 10.15 -23.75 -11.10
CA PHE A 52 9.25 -24.88 -10.86
C PHE A 52 9.36 -25.85 -12.04
#